data_AF-A0A2P6N1T5-F1
#
_entry.id   AF-A0A2P6N1T5-F1
#
_cell.length_a   1.000
_cell.length_b   1.000
_cell.length_c   1.000
_cell.angle_alpha   90.00
_cell.angle_beta   90.00
_cell.angle_gamma   90.00
#
_symmetry.space_group_name_H-M   'P 1'
#
loop_
_entity.id
_entity.type
_entity.pdbx_description
1 polymer ?
#
loop_
_entity_poly.entity_id
_entity_poly.type
_entity_poly.pdbx_seq_one_letter_code
_entity_poly.pdbx_strand_id
1 'polypeptide(L)'
;MAACVFSSTSILSHNNTRYLSFTTSTMESLSSTIHKMGAAVIDCLPDAITHMRDEAHQKVVRFVDVMTRDKDFGGRVVTRAACEPTTQNTHLPPCDDDLARKLPALRLDHRPLLIVFCTSAHDVSSCVKNIRTVRPQDPPKNDLIDCSAMDDTMMSADDKTTLWMGAGCKLGRLYHFVSQNLGHEFDVSAGTAFSVEAGGLMTGQRRLRNVIEESWTGGGSFGVVTKFRLEIVKAPPRVTLVHLEWDLNDIIHVISAFEEWLPSALDDFTAQLDCWATHLHLQGKFLGNPEEYLKMLSSSPLCPPRSIQMMYLSPAEANLKISCGTDATDFDDLIGEKKSKKKSDFIHRGKSFGPEGAAVVRSRLMQDKGKTAVCQLEAYGGFFSTCEEGELHDPLSYHSYVLTFIVMISM
;
A
#
# COMPACT_ATOMS: atom_id res chain seq x y z
N MET A 1 4.21 42.87 -9.79
CA MET A 1 5.15 43.66 -10.62
C MET A 1 5.83 44.68 -9.72
N ALA A 2 7.09 44.46 -9.36
CA ALA A 2 7.94 45.48 -8.74
C ALA A 2 9.30 45.37 -9.43
N ALA A 3 9.66 46.37 -10.23
CA ALA A 3 10.96 46.47 -10.87
C ALA A 3 11.97 46.98 -9.85
N CYS A 4 12.99 46.18 -9.54
CA CYS A 4 14.11 46.60 -8.70
C CYS A 4 15.15 47.29 -9.59
N VAL A 5 15.32 48.60 -9.41
CA VAL A 5 16.39 49.39 -10.02
C VAL A 5 17.62 49.30 -9.11
N PHE A 6 18.69 48.65 -9.56
CA PHE A 6 19.98 48.65 -8.86
C PHE A 6 20.82 49.85 -9.31
N SER A 7 21.11 50.79 -8.40
CA SER A 7 22.09 51.85 -8.65
C SER A 7 23.48 51.44 -8.19
N SER A 8 24.44 51.52 -9.12
CA SER A 8 25.91 51.64 -8.94
C SER A 8 26.61 50.69 -7.96
N THR A 9 27.16 49.59 -8.49
CA THR A 9 28.14 48.72 -7.83
C THR A 9 29.53 49.03 -8.38
N SER A 10 30.48 49.42 -7.52
CA SER A 10 31.90 49.56 -7.91
C SER A 10 32.60 48.19 -7.85
N ILE A 11 33.13 47.74 -8.99
CA ILE A 11 33.89 46.50 -9.12
C ILE A 11 35.39 46.84 -9.04
N LEU A 12 36.06 46.38 -7.98
CA LEU A 12 37.52 46.35 -7.93
C LEU A 12 38.02 44.98 -8.37
N SER A 13 38.83 44.95 -9.43
CA SER A 13 39.42 43.71 -9.95
C SER A 13 40.88 43.64 -9.54
N HIS A 14 41.26 42.56 -8.85
CA HIS A 14 42.62 42.03 -8.78
C HIS A 14 42.51 40.50 -8.63
N ASN A 15 43.19 39.77 -9.52
CA ASN A 15 43.35 38.30 -9.56
C ASN A 15 42.06 37.45 -9.49
N ASN A 16 41.42 37.26 -10.65
CA ASN A 16 40.57 36.12 -11.09
C ASN A 16 39.65 35.36 -10.10
N THR A 17 39.27 35.95 -8.97
CA THR A 17 38.22 35.46 -8.09
C THR A 17 37.32 36.65 -7.74
N ARG A 18 36.10 36.66 -8.29
CA ARG A 18 35.13 37.74 -8.05
C ARG A 18 34.50 37.54 -6.67
N TYR A 19 34.99 38.25 -5.67
CA TYR A 19 34.31 38.38 -4.39
C TYR A 19 33.33 39.55 -4.45
N LEU A 20 32.03 39.27 -4.28
CA LEU A 20 31.03 40.30 -4.01
C LEU A 20 31.23 40.79 -2.57
N SER A 21 31.94 41.90 -2.38
CA SER A 21 31.99 42.57 -1.09
C SER A 21 30.71 43.40 -0.92
N PHE A 22 29.77 42.90 -0.13
CA PHE A 22 28.66 43.71 0.35
C PHE A 22 29.18 44.63 1.44
N THR A 23 28.87 45.92 1.38
CA THR A 23 29.14 46.80 2.53
C THR A 23 28.26 46.37 3.70
N THR A 24 28.75 46.55 4.92
CA THR A 24 28.00 46.26 6.16
C THR A 24 26.63 46.94 6.17
N SER A 25 26.53 48.17 5.65
CA SER A 25 25.26 48.89 5.51
C SER A 25 24.24 48.18 4.60
N THR A 26 24.72 47.49 3.55
CA THR A 26 23.85 46.76 2.62
C THR A 26 23.32 45.48 3.26
N MET A 27 24.15 44.79 4.04
CA MET A 27 23.73 43.60 4.79
C MET A 27 22.75 43.94 5.93
N GLU A 28 22.97 45.05 6.63
CA GLU A 28 22.04 45.53 7.67
C GLU A 28 20.69 45.96 7.07
N SER A 29 20.70 46.64 5.92
CA SER A 29 19.46 46.99 5.20
C SER A 29 18.71 45.75 4.72
N LEU A 30 19.41 44.74 4.22
CA LEU A 30 18.80 43.48 3.78
C LEU A 30 18.21 42.71 4.96
N SER A 31 18.95 42.61 6.07
CA SER A 31 18.50 41.95 7.30
C SER A 31 17.26 42.64 7.89
N SER A 32 17.26 43.97 7.97
CA SER A 32 16.10 44.76 8.38
C SER A 32 14.89 44.56 7.45
N THR A 33 15.12 44.47 6.14
CA THR A 33 14.03 44.23 5.16
C THR A 33 13.44 42.83 5.32
N ILE A 34 14.28 41.80 5.50
CA ILE A 34 13.84 40.42 5.75
C ILE A 34 13.05 40.34 7.06
N HIS A 35 13.49 41.01 8.12
CA HIS A 35 12.76 41.05 9.39
C HIS A 35 11.40 41.76 9.27
N LYS A 36 11.33 42.88 8.54
CA LYS A 36 10.06 43.59 8.29
C LYS A 36 9.11 42.76 7.43
N MET A 37 9.62 42.05 6.42
CA MET A 37 8.82 41.11 5.64
C MET A 37 8.34 39.93 6.49
N GLY A 38 9.20 39.37 7.35
CA GLY A 38 8.84 38.32 8.29
C GLY A 38 7.73 38.74 9.25
N ALA A 39 7.84 39.94 9.84
CA ALA A 39 6.82 40.49 10.73
C ALA A 39 5.49 40.74 10.00
N ALA A 40 5.51 41.36 8.81
CA ALA A 40 4.30 41.59 8.03
C ALA A 40 3.62 40.28 7.58
N VAL A 41 4.41 39.26 7.23
CA VAL A 41 3.89 37.93 6.90
C VAL A 41 3.26 37.27 8.15
N ILE A 42 3.90 37.39 9.31
CA ILE A 42 3.36 36.89 10.59
C ILE A 42 2.07 37.60 10.99
N ASP A 43 1.97 38.92 10.77
CA ASP A 43 0.77 39.69 11.12
C ASP A 43 -0.40 39.42 10.16
N CYS A 44 -0.14 39.11 8.89
CA CYS A 44 -1.19 38.77 7.91
C CYS A 44 -1.57 37.27 7.88
N LEU A 45 -0.74 36.39 8.46
CA LEU A 45 -0.95 34.94 8.47
C LEU A 45 -2.24 34.50 9.18
N PRO A 46 -2.61 35.02 10.36
CA PRO A 46 -3.82 34.62 11.08
C PRO A 46 -5.10 34.87 10.29
N ASP A 47 -5.23 36.05 9.66
CA ASP A 47 -6.43 36.44 8.91
C ASP A 47 -6.56 35.64 7.61
N ALA A 48 -5.45 35.45 6.89
CA ALA A 48 -5.43 34.62 5.68
C ALA A 48 -5.73 33.14 5.98
N ILE A 49 -5.18 32.59 7.08
CA ILE A 49 -5.47 31.21 7.51
C ILE A 49 -6.93 31.05 7.92
N THR A 50 -7.49 32.03 8.63
CA THR A 50 -8.91 32.01 9.05
C THR A 50 -9.82 32.06 7.83
N HIS A 51 -9.57 32.97 6.89
CA HIS A 51 -10.36 33.11 5.67
C HIS A 51 -10.30 31.86 4.77
N MET A 52 -9.13 31.26 4.57
CA MET A 52 -8.99 30.01 3.80
C MET A 52 -9.72 28.83 4.47
N ARG A 53 -9.71 28.77 5.81
CA ARG A 53 -10.50 27.78 6.54
C ARG A 53 -11.98 28.01 6.29
N ASP A 54 -12.47 29.23 6.41
CA ASP A 54 -13.88 29.55 6.21
C ASP A 54 -14.36 29.20 4.80
N GLU A 55 -13.58 29.47 3.77
CA GLU A 55 -13.92 29.11 2.39
C GLU A 55 -14.00 27.58 2.19
N ALA A 56 -13.03 26.83 2.71
CA ALA A 56 -13.03 25.38 2.65
C ALA A 56 -14.23 24.77 3.41
N HIS A 57 -14.56 25.32 4.58
CA HIS A 57 -15.73 24.90 5.35
C HIS A 57 -17.03 25.21 4.62
N GLN A 58 -17.18 26.40 4.04
CA GLN A 58 -18.36 26.76 3.24
C GLN A 58 -18.52 25.82 2.02
N LYS A 59 -17.43 25.45 1.37
CA LYS A 59 -17.45 24.44 0.29
C LYS A 59 -17.93 23.09 0.82
N VAL A 60 -17.45 22.62 1.98
CA VAL A 60 -17.94 21.37 2.59
C VAL A 60 -19.43 21.46 2.92
N VAL A 61 -19.91 22.54 3.53
CA VAL A 61 -21.33 22.74 3.85
C VAL A 61 -22.20 22.69 2.58
N ARG A 62 -21.80 23.42 1.53
CA ARG A 62 -22.50 23.37 0.23
C ARG A 62 -22.53 21.97 -0.37
N PHE A 63 -21.43 21.22 -0.26
CA PHE A 63 -21.38 19.84 -0.71
C PHE A 63 -22.39 18.97 0.06
N VAL A 64 -22.41 19.05 1.39
CA VAL A 64 -23.38 18.32 2.24
C VAL A 64 -24.81 18.67 1.85
N ASP A 65 -25.12 19.96 1.66
CA ASP A 65 -26.45 20.42 1.27
C ASP A 65 -26.89 19.83 -0.08
N VAL A 66 -25.96 19.69 -1.03
CA VAL A 66 -26.26 19.08 -2.34
C VAL A 66 -26.48 17.59 -2.19
N MET A 67 -25.62 16.88 -1.45
CA MET A 67 -25.73 15.44 -1.25
C MET A 67 -26.99 15.05 -0.46
N THR A 68 -27.37 15.81 0.56
CA THR A 68 -28.57 15.53 1.38
C THR A 68 -29.89 15.76 0.62
N ARG A 69 -29.85 16.51 -0.50
CA ARG A 69 -30.99 16.69 -1.41
C ARG A 69 -31.06 15.65 -2.52
N ASP A 70 -29.98 14.90 -2.74
CA ASP A 70 -29.95 13.78 -3.69
C ASP A 70 -30.70 12.59 -3.07
N LYS A 71 -31.93 12.35 -3.56
CA LYS A 71 -32.79 11.27 -3.04
C LYS A 71 -32.27 9.87 -3.38
N ASP A 72 -31.40 9.79 -4.38
CA ASP A 72 -30.82 8.54 -4.87
C ASP A 72 -29.45 8.26 -4.22
N PHE A 73 -28.96 9.16 -3.36
CA PHE A 73 -27.76 8.93 -2.56
C PHE A 73 -28.09 8.05 -1.35
N GLY A 74 -27.61 6.80 -1.39
CA GLY A 74 -27.76 5.82 -0.31
C GLY A 74 -26.64 5.85 0.72
N GLY A 75 -25.57 6.59 0.43
CA GLY A 75 -24.39 6.69 1.28
C GLY A 75 -24.55 7.57 2.53
N ARG A 76 -23.44 7.84 3.20
CA ARG A 76 -23.36 8.72 4.36
C ARG A 76 -22.29 9.78 4.18
N VAL A 77 -22.60 11.02 4.54
CA VAL A 77 -21.64 12.13 4.57
C VAL A 77 -21.28 12.45 6.02
N VAL A 78 -19.98 12.53 6.30
CA VAL A 78 -19.40 12.91 7.58
C VAL A 78 -18.49 14.12 7.37
N THR A 79 -18.61 15.13 8.22
CA THR A 79 -17.77 16.33 8.11
C THR A 79 -17.25 16.78 9.46
N ARG A 80 -16.05 17.37 9.46
CA ARG A 80 -15.51 18.08 10.63
C ARG A 80 -15.95 19.55 10.68
N ALA A 81 -16.52 20.06 9.59
CA ALA A 81 -16.93 21.45 9.47
C ALA A 81 -18.14 21.80 10.32
N ALA A 82 -18.93 20.78 10.71
CA ALA A 82 -20.01 20.92 11.67
C ALA A 82 -19.60 20.23 12.97
N CYS A 83 -19.58 20.98 14.07
CA CYS A 83 -19.58 20.41 15.41
C CYS A 83 -20.88 19.65 15.75
N GLU A 84 -21.75 19.39 14.76
CA GLU A 84 -23.01 18.66 14.91
C GLU A 84 -23.23 17.70 13.72
N PRO A 85 -23.53 16.41 13.97
CA PRO A 85 -23.87 15.45 12.92
C PRO A 85 -25.23 15.80 12.30
N THR A 86 -25.24 16.22 11.03
CA THR A 86 -26.45 16.73 10.34
C THR A 86 -27.24 15.70 9.50
N THR A 87 -27.00 14.40 9.61
CA THR A 87 -27.77 13.39 8.84
C THR A 87 -28.55 12.41 9.71
N GLN A 88 -29.87 12.36 9.52
CA GLN A 88 -30.89 11.58 10.25
C GLN A 88 -30.89 10.06 9.98
N ASN A 89 -29.83 9.46 9.43
CA ASN A 89 -29.79 8.01 9.22
C ASN A 89 -29.37 7.27 10.50
N THR A 90 -30.34 6.94 11.35
CA THR A 90 -30.18 6.33 12.69
C THR A 90 -29.70 4.88 12.69
N HIS A 91 -29.61 4.22 11.53
CA HIS A 91 -29.18 2.82 11.42
C HIS A 91 -27.66 2.64 11.28
N LEU A 92 -26.91 3.71 11.07
CA LEU A 92 -25.46 3.66 10.98
C LEU A 92 -24.84 4.12 12.32
N PRO A 93 -23.81 3.44 12.84
CA PRO A 93 -23.23 3.76 14.14
C PRO A 93 -22.79 5.23 14.23
N PRO A 94 -22.79 5.84 15.44
CA PRO A 94 -22.28 7.19 15.66
C PRO A 94 -20.93 7.37 14.97
N CYS A 95 -20.78 8.51 14.30
CA CYS A 95 -19.63 8.86 13.49
C CYS A 95 -18.35 8.75 14.31
N ASP A 96 -17.53 7.74 14.01
CA ASP A 96 -16.15 7.71 14.46
C ASP A 96 -15.27 7.97 13.24
N ASP A 97 -14.60 9.12 13.23
CA ASP A 97 -13.47 9.37 12.32
C ASP A 97 -12.52 8.13 12.36
N ASP A 98 -12.45 7.46 13.52
CA ASP A 98 -11.69 6.24 13.77
C ASP A 98 -12.15 5.03 12.93
N LEU A 99 -13.42 4.97 12.48
CA LEU A 99 -13.90 3.91 11.57
C LEU A 99 -13.35 4.08 10.15
N ALA A 100 -13.40 5.30 9.59
CA ALA A 100 -12.74 5.62 8.30
C ALA A 100 -11.21 5.57 8.43
N ARG A 101 -10.70 5.72 9.65
CA ARG A 101 -9.28 5.74 9.99
C ARG A 101 -8.77 4.42 10.56
N LYS A 102 -9.36 3.28 10.20
CA LYS A 102 -8.66 1.98 10.30
C LYS A 102 -7.47 1.93 9.31
N LEU A 103 -6.59 2.92 9.41
CA LEU A 103 -5.38 3.07 8.66
C LEU A 103 -4.39 2.09 9.30
N PRO A 104 -3.93 1.08 8.56
CA PRO A 104 -2.86 0.22 9.04
C PRO A 104 -1.55 0.99 9.30
N ALA A 105 -1.45 2.26 8.89
CA ALA A 105 -0.30 3.12 9.08
C ALA A 105 -0.60 4.33 9.99
N LEU A 106 -0.55 4.12 11.31
CA LEU A 106 -0.68 5.14 12.36
C LEU A 106 0.26 6.36 12.24
N ARG A 107 1.23 6.35 11.33
CA ARG A 107 2.15 7.47 11.09
C ARG A 107 1.46 8.65 10.39
N LEU A 108 0.37 8.40 9.67
CA LEU A 108 -0.34 9.41 8.89
C LEU A 108 -1.61 9.83 9.64
N ASP A 109 -1.47 10.74 10.62
CA ASP A 109 -2.62 11.36 11.31
C ASP A 109 -3.23 12.48 10.45
N HIS A 110 -3.64 12.16 9.21
CA HIS A 110 -4.31 13.10 8.35
C HIS A 110 -5.82 13.07 8.61
N ARG A 111 -6.42 14.22 8.91
CA ARG A 111 -7.86 14.34 9.20
C ARG A 111 -8.57 15.00 8.02
N PRO A 112 -9.29 14.25 7.18
CA PRO A 112 -10.05 14.85 6.09
C PRO A 112 -11.10 15.83 6.64
N LEU A 113 -11.45 16.84 5.84
CA LEU A 113 -12.54 17.76 6.18
C LEU A 113 -13.92 17.12 5.94
N LEU A 114 -13.96 16.18 4.99
CA LEU A 114 -15.13 15.52 4.47
C LEU A 114 -14.81 14.05 4.23
N ILE A 115 -15.67 13.16 4.72
CA ILE A 115 -15.66 11.73 4.42
C ILE A 115 -17.02 11.37 3.86
N VAL A 116 -17.05 10.68 2.72
CA VAL A 116 -18.28 10.21 2.08
C VAL A 116 -18.20 8.69 1.98
N PHE A 117 -18.99 7.99 2.80
CA PHE A 117 -19.13 6.55 2.75
C PHE A 117 -20.10 6.18 1.66
N CYS A 118 -19.58 5.64 0.55
CA CYS A 118 -20.36 5.21 -0.58
C CYS A 118 -20.74 3.73 -0.43
N THR A 119 -21.99 3.41 -0.74
CA THR A 119 -22.52 2.03 -0.72
C THR A 119 -22.74 1.47 -2.12
N SER A 120 -22.64 2.33 -3.14
CA SER A 120 -22.92 1.98 -4.53
C SER A 120 -22.06 2.80 -5.50
N ALA A 121 -21.98 2.33 -6.75
CA ALA A 121 -21.33 3.11 -7.81
C ALA A 121 -22.06 4.42 -8.11
N HIS A 122 -23.38 4.48 -7.87
CA HIS A 122 -24.16 5.70 -7.96
C HIS A 122 -23.68 6.73 -6.94
N ASP A 123 -23.51 6.32 -5.67
CA ASP A 123 -23.02 7.21 -4.60
C ASP A 123 -21.66 7.82 -4.95
N VAL A 124 -20.74 6.99 -5.46
CA VAL A 124 -19.41 7.43 -5.90
C VAL A 124 -19.53 8.46 -7.04
N SER A 125 -20.36 8.17 -8.04
CA SER A 125 -20.59 9.07 -9.19
C SER A 125 -21.17 10.41 -8.75
N SER A 126 -22.23 10.39 -7.92
CA SER A 126 -22.83 11.59 -7.33
C SER A 126 -21.80 12.38 -6.53
N CYS A 127 -21.00 11.71 -5.70
CA CYS A 127 -19.95 12.34 -4.91
C CYS A 127 -18.92 13.06 -5.81
N VAL A 128 -18.35 12.37 -6.80
CA VAL A 128 -17.36 12.95 -7.73
C VAL A 128 -17.95 14.14 -8.50
N LYS A 129 -19.19 14.03 -8.99
CA LYS A 129 -19.88 15.11 -9.69
C LYS A 129 -20.08 16.33 -8.81
N ASN A 130 -20.54 16.13 -7.57
CA ASN A 130 -20.84 17.22 -6.65
C ASN A 130 -19.57 17.87 -6.09
N ILE A 131 -18.49 17.10 -5.83
CA ILE A 131 -17.18 17.66 -5.48
C ILE A 131 -16.69 18.58 -6.60
N ARG A 132 -16.73 18.14 -7.86
CA ARG A 132 -16.29 18.96 -9.02
C ARG A 132 -17.15 20.20 -9.22
N THR A 133 -18.44 20.14 -8.88
CA THR A 133 -19.35 21.30 -8.98
C THR A 133 -19.04 22.35 -7.92
N VAL A 134 -18.77 21.91 -6.68
CA VAL A 134 -18.48 22.82 -5.56
C VAL A 134 -17.02 23.30 -5.58
N ARG A 135 -16.12 22.53 -6.20
CA ARG A 135 -14.66 22.76 -6.25
C ARG A 135 -14.10 22.55 -7.67
N PRO A 136 -14.48 23.37 -8.66
CA PRO A 136 -14.09 23.15 -10.05
C PRO A 136 -12.60 23.36 -10.34
N GLN A 137 -11.90 24.15 -9.52
CA GLN A 137 -10.49 24.50 -9.72
C GLN A 137 -9.56 23.99 -8.61
N ASP A 138 -10.12 23.45 -7.53
CA ASP A 138 -9.32 22.91 -6.43
C ASP A 138 -9.17 21.40 -6.61
N PRO A 139 -7.95 20.86 -6.65
CA PRO A 139 -7.80 19.43 -6.44
C PRO A 139 -8.43 19.08 -5.07
N PRO A 140 -9.10 17.93 -4.92
CA PRO A 140 -9.67 17.49 -3.67
C PRO A 140 -8.56 17.22 -2.65
N LYS A 141 -8.07 18.29 -2.03
CA LYS A 141 -7.14 18.24 -0.92
C LYS A 141 -8.00 18.05 0.31
N ASN A 142 -7.97 16.84 0.88
CA ASN A 142 -8.55 16.49 2.18
C ASN A 142 -10.03 16.04 2.18
N ASP A 143 -10.58 15.63 1.03
CA ASP A 143 -11.85 14.89 1.00
C ASP A 143 -11.56 13.40 0.82
N LEU A 144 -12.32 12.53 1.48
CA LEU A 144 -12.20 11.08 1.37
C LEU A 144 -13.51 10.51 0.82
N ILE A 145 -13.41 9.79 -0.30
CA ILE A 145 -14.48 8.89 -0.78
C ILE A 145 -14.13 7.50 -0.26
N ASP A 146 -14.92 7.03 0.70
CA ASP A 146 -14.73 5.75 1.36
C ASP A 146 -15.65 4.71 0.71
N CYS A 147 -15.05 3.68 0.11
CA CYS A 147 -15.76 2.59 -0.56
C CYS A 147 -15.84 1.32 0.29
N SER A 148 -15.49 1.35 1.58
CA SER A 148 -15.44 0.16 2.45
C SER A 148 -16.77 -0.57 2.56
N ALA A 149 -17.90 0.14 2.41
CA ALA A 149 -19.24 -0.45 2.38
C ALA A 149 -19.62 -1.10 1.04
N MET A 150 -18.79 -0.94 0.00
CA MET A 150 -18.93 -1.63 -1.29
C MET A 150 -18.18 -2.96 -1.24
N ASP A 151 -18.61 -3.87 -0.36
CA ASP A 151 -17.95 -5.15 -0.07
C ASP A 151 -18.72 -6.37 -0.61
N ASP A 152 -19.63 -6.14 -1.56
CA ASP A 152 -20.44 -7.17 -2.20
C ASP A 152 -19.55 -8.13 -2.99
N THR A 153 -19.81 -9.43 -2.86
CA THR A 153 -19.15 -10.49 -3.64
C THR A 153 -20.22 -11.34 -4.31
N MET A 154 -20.07 -11.55 -5.62
CA MET A 154 -21.02 -12.31 -6.42
C MET A 154 -20.26 -13.20 -7.39
N MET A 155 -20.71 -14.44 -7.52
CA MET A 155 -20.17 -15.37 -8.51
C MET A 155 -21.01 -15.32 -9.78
N SER A 156 -20.37 -15.49 -10.94
CA SER A 156 -21.08 -15.72 -12.19
C SER A 156 -21.88 -17.01 -12.11
N ALA A 157 -23.13 -16.97 -12.55
CA ALA A 157 -23.98 -18.15 -12.63
C ALA A 157 -23.51 -19.14 -13.71
N ASP A 158 -22.76 -18.65 -14.71
CA ASP A 158 -22.51 -19.37 -15.95
C ASP A 158 -21.23 -20.22 -15.92
N ASP A 159 -20.14 -19.71 -15.34
CA ASP A 159 -18.81 -20.32 -15.49
C ASP A 159 -18.14 -20.76 -14.17
N LYS A 160 -18.68 -20.39 -13.01
CA LYS A 160 -18.10 -20.65 -11.66
C LYS A 160 -16.64 -20.19 -11.48
N THR A 161 -16.05 -19.55 -12.47
CA THR A 161 -14.66 -19.07 -12.48
C THR A 161 -14.60 -17.55 -12.52
N THR A 162 -15.68 -16.88 -12.93
CA THR A 162 -15.79 -15.43 -12.84
C THR A 162 -16.40 -15.03 -11.49
N LEU A 163 -15.72 -14.15 -10.78
CA LEU A 163 -16.21 -13.51 -9.56
C LEU A 163 -16.21 -11.99 -9.71
N TRP A 164 -17.26 -11.36 -9.19
CA TRP A 164 -17.36 -9.93 -9.06
C TRP A 164 -17.21 -9.54 -7.59
N MET A 165 -16.42 -8.51 -7.31
CA MET A 165 -16.28 -7.97 -5.96
C MET A 165 -16.32 -6.45 -5.98
N GLY A 166 -16.99 -5.85 -5.00
CA GLY A 166 -16.92 -4.41 -4.75
C GLY A 166 -15.53 -3.99 -4.28
N ALA A 167 -15.18 -2.72 -4.49
CA ALA A 167 -13.84 -2.21 -4.20
C ALA A 167 -13.47 -2.18 -2.71
N GLY A 168 -14.46 -2.13 -1.81
CA GLY A 168 -14.27 -2.24 -0.36
C GLY A 168 -14.11 -3.66 0.16
N CYS A 169 -14.22 -4.68 -0.71
CA CYS A 169 -14.09 -6.06 -0.29
C CYS A 169 -12.68 -6.35 0.25
N LYS A 170 -12.59 -6.87 1.47
CA LYS A 170 -11.32 -7.32 2.06
C LYS A 170 -10.91 -8.69 1.53
N LEU A 171 -9.60 -8.93 1.39
CA LEU A 171 -9.09 -10.21 0.89
C LEU A 171 -9.51 -11.41 1.74
N GLY A 172 -9.56 -11.27 3.07
CA GLY A 172 -10.03 -12.35 3.96
C GLY A 172 -11.47 -12.78 3.65
N ARG A 173 -12.36 -11.80 3.43
CA ARG A 173 -13.75 -12.06 3.04
C ARG A 173 -13.83 -12.69 1.66
N LEU A 174 -12.98 -12.25 0.71
CA LEU A 174 -12.89 -12.84 -0.62
C LEU A 174 -12.46 -14.32 -0.57
N TYR A 175 -11.40 -14.65 0.18
CA TYR A 175 -10.94 -16.03 0.35
C TYR A 175 -12.00 -16.91 1.01
N HIS A 176 -12.64 -16.40 2.07
CA HIS A 176 -13.74 -17.10 2.73
C HIS A 176 -14.91 -17.34 1.76
N PHE A 177 -15.31 -16.33 0.98
CA PHE A 177 -16.39 -16.46 0.00
C PHE A 177 -16.08 -17.54 -1.05
N VAL A 178 -14.87 -17.56 -1.60
CA VAL A 178 -14.46 -18.58 -2.58
C VAL A 178 -14.49 -19.97 -1.95
N SER A 179 -13.90 -20.15 -0.77
CA SER A 179 -13.90 -21.44 -0.08
C SER A 179 -15.30 -21.98 0.21
N GLN A 180 -16.23 -21.12 0.63
CA GLN A 180 -17.60 -21.53 0.97
C GLN A 180 -18.45 -21.85 -0.26
N ASN A 181 -18.28 -21.13 -1.37
CA ASN A 181 -19.16 -21.25 -2.54
C ASN A 181 -18.61 -22.18 -3.63
N LEU A 182 -17.29 -22.32 -3.74
CA LEU A 182 -16.62 -23.13 -4.76
C LEU A 182 -15.91 -24.37 -4.19
N GLY A 183 -15.80 -24.48 -2.87
CA GLY A 183 -15.02 -25.51 -2.21
C GLY A 183 -13.54 -25.19 -2.21
N HIS A 184 -12.73 -26.19 -1.83
CA HIS A 184 -11.28 -26.00 -1.60
C HIS A 184 -10.43 -26.14 -2.87
N GLU A 185 -11.03 -26.43 -4.03
CA GLU A 185 -10.33 -26.62 -5.32
C GLU A 185 -10.07 -25.31 -6.08
N PHE A 186 -10.36 -24.18 -5.45
CA PHE A 186 -10.30 -22.85 -6.06
C PHE A 186 -9.60 -21.87 -5.12
N ASP A 187 -8.84 -20.96 -5.71
CA ASP A 187 -8.12 -19.90 -4.98
C ASP A 187 -8.17 -18.58 -5.78
N VAL A 188 -7.84 -17.48 -5.12
CA VAL A 188 -7.63 -16.18 -5.76
C VAL A 188 -6.17 -15.80 -5.62
N SER A 189 -5.49 -15.58 -6.74
CA SER A 189 -4.10 -15.11 -6.74
C SER A 189 -4.04 -13.62 -6.37
N ALA A 190 -4.12 -13.31 -5.08
CA ALA A 190 -4.02 -11.97 -4.52
C ALA A 190 -2.99 -11.91 -3.39
N GLY A 191 -2.94 -10.78 -2.67
CA GLY A 191 -2.01 -10.58 -1.56
C GLY A 191 -2.35 -11.43 -0.33
N THR A 192 -1.37 -11.65 0.54
CA THR A 192 -1.55 -12.47 1.75
C THR A 192 -2.16 -11.70 2.91
N ALA A 193 -2.22 -10.37 2.89
CA ALA A 193 -2.76 -9.59 4.01
C ALA A 193 -4.30 -9.54 3.98
N PHE A 194 -4.97 -10.34 4.80
CA PHE A 194 -6.43 -10.52 4.78
C PHE A 194 -7.23 -9.22 4.98
N SER A 195 -6.69 -8.27 5.76
CA SER A 195 -7.37 -7.02 6.10
C SER A 195 -7.26 -5.97 5.00
N VAL A 196 -6.41 -6.19 3.99
CA VAL A 196 -6.23 -5.28 2.86
C VAL A 196 -7.49 -5.30 2.00
N GLU A 197 -7.98 -4.11 1.69
CA GLU A 197 -9.06 -3.93 0.73
C GLU A 197 -8.56 -4.21 -0.69
N ALA A 198 -9.30 -5.04 -1.40
CA ALA A 198 -8.96 -5.46 -2.74
C ALA A 198 -8.92 -4.27 -3.71
N GLY A 199 -9.70 -3.21 -3.48
CA GLY A 199 -9.69 -2.03 -4.34
C GLY A 199 -8.32 -1.36 -4.48
N GLY A 200 -7.67 -1.08 -3.34
CA GLY A 200 -6.32 -0.49 -3.34
C GLY A 200 -5.28 -1.46 -3.88
N LEU A 201 -5.36 -2.74 -3.53
CA LEU A 201 -4.40 -3.74 -4.00
C LEU A 201 -4.51 -3.96 -5.52
N MET A 202 -5.71 -4.21 -6.03
CA MET A 202 -5.96 -4.56 -7.43
C MET A 202 -5.77 -3.38 -8.38
N THR A 203 -5.91 -2.13 -7.91
CA THR A 203 -5.56 -0.95 -8.71
C THR A 203 -4.07 -0.63 -8.67
N GLY A 204 -3.36 -1.07 -7.62
CA GLY A 204 -1.91 -1.06 -7.58
C GLY A 204 -1.29 -2.17 -8.43
N GLN A 205 -1.99 -3.29 -8.60
CA GLN A 205 -1.57 -4.41 -9.44
C GLN A 205 -1.99 -4.19 -10.89
N ARG A 206 -1.05 -4.28 -11.83
CA ARG A 206 -1.21 -3.81 -13.21
C ARG A 206 -2.01 -4.73 -14.15
N ARG A 207 -2.82 -5.64 -13.62
CA ARG A 207 -3.45 -6.77 -14.35
C ARG A 207 -4.98 -6.68 -14.45
N LEU A 208 -5.57 -5.52 -14.83
CA LEU A 208 -6.94 -5.52 -15.37
C LEU A 208 -6.87 -5.35 -16.89
N ARG A 209 -7.38 -6.35 -17.60
CA ARG A 209 -7.57 -6.26 -19.06
C ARG A 209 -8.77 -5.35 -19.35
N ASN A 210 -8.65 -4.52 -20.38
CA ASN A 210 -9.77 -3.99 -21.19
C ASN A 210 -10.55 -2.74 -20.75
N VAL A 211 -10.11 -1.92 -19.78
CA VAL A 211 -10.87 -0.66 -19.51
C VAL A 211 -10.06 0.62 -19.70
N ILE A 212 -8.78 0.66 -19.37
CA ILE A 212 -7.90 1.79 -19.74
C ILE A 212 -6.46 1.26 -19.78
N GLU A 213 -5.86 1.10 -20.96
CA GLU A 213 -4.44 0.69 -21.12
C GLU A 213 -3.48 1.67 -20.41
N GLU A 214 -3.94 2.90 -20.12
CA GLU A 214 -3.16 3.96 -19.47
C GLU A 214 -3.38 4.07 -17.94
N SER A 215 -4.33 3.37 -17.30
CA SER A 215 -4.78 3.70 -15.93
C SER A 215 -3.90 3.24 -14.76
N TRP A 216 -2.62 2.99 -14.99
CA TRP A 216 -1.84 2.08 -14.14
C TRP A 216 -0.72 2.72 -13.32
N THR A 217 -0.91 3.98 -12.92
CA THR A 217 0.04 4.73 -12.06
C THR A 217 -0.42 4.83 -10.60
N GLY A 218 -1.32 3.93 -10.17
CA GLY A 218 -1.95 3.90 -8.85
C GLY A 218 -3.41 4.33 -8.89
N GLY A 219 -4.24 3.71 -8.04
CA GLY A 219 -5.71 3.83 -8.09
C GLY A 219 -6.27 5.25 -7.96
N GLY A 220 -5.49 6.23 -7.48
CA GLY A 220 -5.93 7.62 -7.34
C GLY A 220 -5.86 8.47 -8.61
N SER A 221 -5.25 7.98 -9.69
CA SER A 221 -4.93 8.83 -10.86
C SER A 221 -6.05 8.93 -11.91
N PHE A 222 -6.92 7.92 -12.03
CA PHE A 222 -7.83 7.79 -13.19
C PHE A 222 -9.32 7.82 -12.84
N GLY A 223 -9.66 7.66 -11.57
CA GLY A 223 -11.04 7.64 -11.11
C GLY A 223 -11.18 6.85 -9.82
N VAL A 224 -12.41 6.52 -9.48
CA VAL A 224 -12.73 5.67 -8.33
C VAL A 224 -13.25 4.34 -8.88
N VAL A 225 -12.47 3.27 -8.70
CA VAL A 225 -12.93 1.93 -9.06
C VAL A 225 -13.92 1.47 -8.02
N THR A 226 -15.08 1.01 -8.48
CA THR A 226 -16.19 0.58 -7.62
C THR A 226 -16.32 -0.93 -7.54
N LYS A 227 -15.88 -1.65 -8.58
CA LYS A 227 -16.08 -3.09 -8.72
C LYS A 227 -15.01 -3.71 -9.61
N PHE A 228 -14.62 -4.94 -9.29
CA PHE A 228 -13.67 -5.75 -10.05
C PHE A 228 -14.36 -7.01 -10.55
N ARG A 229 -13.94 -7.45 -11.73
CA ARG A 229 -14.21 -8.78 -12.25
C ARG A 229 -12.91 -9.58 -12.19
N LEU A 230 -12.90 -10.65 -11.42
CA LEU A 230 -11.76 -11.53 -11.23
C LEU A 230 -12.02 -12.88 -11.89
N GLU A 231 -10.94 -13.49 -12.36
CA GLU A 231 -10.90 -14.91 -12.71
C GLU A 231 -10.31 -15.68 -11.53
N ILE A 232 -11.05 -16.68 -11.06
CA ILE A 232 -10.64 -17.60 -10.00
C ILE A 232 -9.83 -18.73 -10.63
N VAL A 233 -8.74 -19.12 -9.96
CA VAL A 233 -7.86 -20.18 -10.43
C VAL A 233 -8.17 -21.49 -9.73
N LYS A 234 -7.94 -22.60 -10.41
CA LYS A 234 -7.97 -23.92 -9.78
C LYS A 234 -6.72 -24.10 -8.92
N ALA A 235 -6.90 -24.72 -7.76
CA ALA A 235 -5.83 -25.12 -6.85
C ALA A 235 -6.09 -26.55 -6.37
N PRO A 236 -5.05 -27.28 -5.93
CA PRO A 236 -5.26 -28.52 -5.20
C PRO A 236 -6.17 -28.29 -3.99
N PRO A 237 -7.05 -29.25 -3.63
CA PRO A 237 -7.96 -29.11 -2.49
C PRO A 237 -7.23 -28.90 -1.15
N ARG A 238 -5.95 -29.28 -1.10
CA ARG A 238 -5.06 -29.03 0.02
C ARG A 238 -3.68 -28.64 -0.47
N VAL A 239 -3.04 -27.73 0.25
CA VAL A 239 -1.71 -27.18 0.01
C VAL A 239 -0.87 -27.30 1.26
N THR A 240 0.45 -27.27 1.12
CA THR A 240 1.38 -27.31 2.25
C THR A 240 1.87 -25.91 2.56
N LEU A 241 1.46 -25.37 3.72
CA LEU A 241 2.06 -24.17 4.29
C LEU A 241 3.34 -24.57 5.03
N VAL A 242 4.44 -23.90 4.74
CA VAL A 242 5.76 -24.21 5.28
C VAL A 242 6.31 -23.00 6.04
N HIS A 243 6.91 -23.29 7.20
CA HIS A 243 7.75 -22.36 7.95
C HIS A 243 9.10 -23.01 8.23
N LEU A 244 10.17 -22.35 7.81
CA LEU A 244 11.55 -22.75 8.09
C LEU A 244 12.23 -21.63 8.88
N GLU A 245 13.07 -22.00 9.85
CA GLU A 245 13.83 -21.03 10.62
C GLU A 245 15.33 -21.32 10.64
N TRP A 246 16.13 -20.26 10.68
CA TRP A 246 17.57 -20.29 10.90
C TRP A 246 17.99 -19.21 11.89
N ASP A 247 19.20 -19.33 12.44
CA ASP A 247 19.78 -18.26 13.25
C ASP A 247 20.21 -17.10 12.36
N LEU A 248 20.15 -15.86 12.88
CA LEU A 248 20.60 -14.68 12.13
C LEU A 248 22.09 -14.76 11.73
N ASN A 249 22.88 -15.59 12.42
CA ASN A 249 24.28 -15.82 12.06
C ASN A 249 24.45 -16.50 10.69
N ASP A 250 23.42 -17.20 10.21
CA ASP A 250 23.44 -17.92 8.94
C ASP A 250 22.96 -17.07 7.76
N ILE A 251 22.62 -15.80 7.97
CA ILE A 251 22.00 -14.92 6.96
C ILE A 251 22.74 -14.85 5.63
N ILE A 252 24.07 -14.86 5.66
CA ILE A 252 24.88 -14.83 4.44
C ILE A 252 24.67 -16.12 3.64
N HIS A 253 24.72 -17.28 4.29
CA HIS A 253 24.55 -18.58 3.66
C HIS A 253 23.11 -18.79 3.19
N VAL A 254 22.13 -18.46 4.04
CA VAL A 254 20.70 -18.62 3.75
C VAL A 254 20.28 -17.74 2.59
N ILE A 255 20.64 -16.45 2.58
CA ILE A 255 20.29 -15.56 1.45
C ILE A 255 20.97 -16.02 0.17
N SER A 256 22.27 -16.38 0.21
CA SER A 256 22.97 -16.85 -0.98
C SER A 256 22.32 -18.12 -1.57
N ALA A 257 21.97 -19.08 -0.70
CA ALA A 257 21.28 -20.30 -1.11
C ALA A 257 19.86 -20.01 -1.62
N PHE A 258 19.14 -19.06 -1.01
CA PHE A 258 17.82 -18.63 -1.48
C PHE A 258 17.93 -18.04 -2.88
N GLU A 259 18.84 -17.10 -3.13
CA GLU A 259 19.08 -16.51 -4.46
C GLU A 259 19.50 -17.53 -5.51
N GLU A 260 20.34 -18.51 -5.14
CA GLU A 260 20.74 -19.61 -6.04
C GLU A 260 19.57 -20.54 -6.38
N TRP A 261 18.68 -20.76 -5.42
CA TRP A 261 17.53 -21.63 -5.59
C TRP A 261 16.44 -21.00 -6.46
N LEU A 262 16.16 -19.70 -6.30
CA LEU A 262 15.08 -18.97 -6.97
C LEU A 262 14.97 -19.25 -8.47
N PRO A 263 16.07 -19.28 -9.25
CA PRO A 263 16.02 -19.60 -10.66
C PRO A 263 15.36 -20.94 -11.03
N SER A 264 15.52 -21.91 -10.15
CA SER A 264 15.10 -23.30 -10.34
C SER A 264 13.95 -23.70 -9.44
N ALA A 265 13.41 -22.76 -8.66
CA ALA A 265 12.27 -22.99 -7.80
C ALA A 265 11.07 -23.45 -8.65
N LEU A 266 10.32 -24.43 -8.14
CA LEU A 266 9.12 -24.91 -8.80
C LEU A 266 8.03 -23.83 -8.78
N ASP A 267 7.29 -23.70 -9.88
CA ASP A 267 6.14 -22.80 -9.98
C ASP A 267 5.07 -23.09 -8.92
N ASP A 268 5.05 -24.32 -8.41
CA ASP A 268 4.15 -24.78 -7.35
C ASP A 268 4.55 -24.30 -5.95
N PHE A 269 5.69 -23.62 -5.77
CA PHE A 269 6.11 -23.09 -4.47
C PHE A 269 6.32 -21.58 -4.50
N THR A 270 5.51 -20.85 -3.72
CA THR A 270 5.74 -19.43 -3.44
C THR A 270 6.38 -19.28 -2.07
N ALA A 271 7.47 -18.50 -1.98
CA ALA A 271 8.21 -18.32 -0.75
C ALA A 271 8.60 -16.85 -0.50
N GLN A 272 8.65 -16.51 0.79
CA GLN A 272 9.11 -15.24 1.31
C GLN A 272 10.11 -15.51 2.43
N LEU A 273 11.27 -14.87 2.38
CA LEU A 273 12.30 -14.94 3.41
C LEU A 273 12.35 -13.62 4.20
N ASP A 274 11.95 -13.69 5.46
CA ASP A 274 11.98 -12.59 6.42
C ASP A 274 13.23 -12.66 7.29
N CYS A 275 13.99 -11.58 7.28
CA CYS A 275 15.18 -11.41 8.10
C CYS A 275 14.86 -10.48 9.28
N TRP A 276 14.88 -11.05 10.48
CA TRP A 276 14.67 -10.36 11.75
C TRP A 276 16.00 -10.16 12.48
N ALA A 277 16.01 -9.32 13.52
CA ALA A 277 17.21 -9.13 14.34
C ALA A 277 17.62 -10.35 15.19
N THR A 278 16.77 -11.39 15.26
CA THR A 278 17.02 -12.59 16.06
C THR A 278 17.13 -13.87 15.24
N HIS A 279 16.47 -13.94 14.09
CA HIS A 279 16.37 -15.15 13.29
C HIS A 279 16.01 -14.82 11.84
N LEU A 280 16.09 -15.83 10.99
CA LEU A 280 15.58 -15.82 9.62
C LEU A 280 14.37 -16.74 9.58
N HIS A 281 13.33 -16.32 8.88
CA HIS A 281 12.08 -17.06 8.76
C HIS A 281 11.69 -17.13 7.29
N LEU A 282 11.67 -18.32 6.73
CA LEU A 282 11.07 -18.54 5.41
C LEU A 282 9.65 -19.05 5.62
N GLN A 283 8.69 -18.36 5.03
CA GLN A 283 7.32 -18.81 4.93
C GLN A 283 6.92 -19.02 3.47
N GLY A 284 6.15 -20.05 3.19
CA GLY A 284 5.72 -20.32 1.81
C GLY A 284 4.54 -21.25 1.69
N LYS A 285 3.92 -21.23 0.50
CA LYS A 285 2.78 -22.08 0.14
C LYS A 285 3.18 -22.98 -1.02
N PHE A 286 3.13 -24.29 -0.81
CA PHE A 286 3.42 -25.31 -1.81
C PHE A 286 2.14 -25.99 -2.28
N LEU A 287 1.92 -26.05 -3.60
CA LEU A 287 0.76 -26.69 -4.25
C LEU A 287 0.90 -28.21 -4.33
N GLY A 288 1.25 -28.84 -3.21
CA GLY A 288 1.42 -30.29 -3.09
C GLY A 288 1.40 -30.73 -1.62
N ASN A 289 1.70 -31.99 -1.38
CA ASN A 289 1.70 -32.57 -0.03
C ASN A 289 3.07 -32.36 0.69
N PRO A 290 3.14 -32.56 2.02
CA PRO A 290 4.38 -32.35 2.76
C PRO A 290 5.54 -33.27 2.36
N GLU A 291 5.27 -34.49 1.87
CA GLU A 291 6.32 -35.44 1.48
C GLU A 291 6.99 -35.00 0.17
N GLU A 292 6.20 -34.54 -0.80
CA GLU A 292 6.67 -33.91 -2.03
C GLU A 292 7.49 -32.66 -1.75
N TYR A 293 7.02 -31.82 -0.81
CA TYR A 293 7.76 -30.65 -0.37
C TYR A 293 9.12 -31.02 0.24
N LEU A 294 9.17 -32.00 1.15
CA LEU A 294 10.43 -32.44 1.76
C LEU A 294 11.41 -32.98 0.72
N LYS A 295 10.92 -33.69 -0.29
CA LYS A 295 11.74 -34.14 -1.42
C LYS A 295 12.34 -32.96 -2.17
N MET A 296 11.52 -31.96 -2.50
CA MET A 296 11.98 -30.72 -3.15
C MET A 296 13.00 -29.97 -2.28
N LEU A 297 12.74 -29.83 -0.98
CA LEU A 297 13.64 -29.16 -0.03
C LEU A 297 14.98 -29.88 0.06
N SER A 298 14.98 -31.22 0.08
CA SER A 298 16.20 -32.02 0.14
C SER A 298 17.10 -31.90 -1.10
N SER A 299 16.53 -31.51 -2.25
CA SER A 299 17.30 -31.23 -3.46
C SER A 299 17.62 -29.74 -3.66
N SER A 300 17.15 -28.87 -2.76
CA SER A 300 17.45 -27.44 -2.82
C SER A 300 18.83 -27.13 -2.24
N PRO A 301 19.48 -26.01 -2.64
CA PRO A 301 20.74 -25.57 -2.04
C PRO A 301 20.55 -24.93 -0.65
N LEU A 302 19.31 -24.81 -0.15
CA LEU A 302 19.04 -24.23 1.16
C LEU A 302 19.74 -25.05 2.26
N CYS A 303 20.46 -24.35 3.13
CA CYS A 303 21.11 -25.01 4.27
C CYS A 303 20.05 -25.55 5.25
N PRO A 304 20.35 -26.63 6.00
CA PRO A 304 19.41 -27.23 6.94
C PRO A 304 18.88 -26.19 7.95
N PRO A 305 17.55 -26.00 8.06
CA PRO A 305 16.97 -25.12 9.06
C PRO A 305 17.05 -25.72 10.46
N ARG A 306 17.04 -24.85 11.48
CA ARG A 306 16.97 -25.28 12.89
C ARG A 306 15.58 -25.80 13.26
N SER A 307 14.55 -25.37 12.52
CA SER A 307 13.15 -25.77 12.72
C SER A 307 12.43 -25.86 11.38
N ILE A 308 11.60 -26.89 11.23
CA ILE A 308 10.71 -27.10 10.08
C ILE A 308 9.31 -27.32 10.63
N GLN A 309 8.37 -26.48 10.23
CA GLN A 309 6.96 -26.67 10.50
C GLN A 309 6.21 -26.70 9.17
N MET A 310 5.33 -27.68 9.02
CA MET A 310 4.48 -27.82 7.84
C MET A 310 3.03 -28.06 8.27
N MET A 311 2.10 -27.46 7.56
CA MET A 311 0.66 -27.66 7.75
C MET A 311 0.00 -27.97 6.41
N TYR A 312 -0.77 -29.04 6.36
CA TYR A 312 -1.48 -29.46 5.14
C TYR A 312 -2.94 -29.02 5.23
N LEU A 313 -3.29 -27.93 4.56
CA LEU A 313 -4.52 -27.16 4.78
C LEU A 313 -5.23 -26.88 3.46
N SER A 314 -6.49 -26.45 3.49
CA SER A 314 -7.11 -25.86 2.29
C SER A 314 -6.40 -24.53 1.90
N PRO A 315 -6.50 -24.07 0.64
CA PRO A 315 -5.90 -22.80 0.23
C PRO A 315 -6.34 -21.59 1.09
N ALA A 316 -7.62 -21.52 1.45
CA ALA A 316 -8.14 -20.42 2.27
C ALA A 316 -7.60 -20.44 3.71
N GLU A 317 -7.50 -21.62 4.34
CA GLU A 317 -6.88 -21.77 5.66
C GLU A 317 -5.38 -21.44 5.62
N ALA A 318 -4.67 -21.85 4.57
CA ALA A 318 -3.27 -21.49 4.38
C ALA A 318 -3.10 -19.97 4.25
N ASN A 319 -3.94 -19.30 3.44
CA ASN A 319 -3.92 -17.85 3.31
C ASN A 319 -4.19 -17.17 4.66
N LEU A 320 -5.19 -17.63 5.44
CA LEU A 320 -5.47 -17.13 6.79
C LEU A 320 -4.24 -17.24 7.70
N LYS A 321 -3.61 -18.42 7.77
CA LYS A 321 -2.47 -18.66 8.66
C LYS A 321 -1.22 -17.91 8.24
N ILE A 322 -1.01 -17.68 6.94
CA ILE A 322 0.07 -16.79 6.47
C ILE A 322 -0.17 -15.36 6.95
N SER A 323 -1.41 -14.85 6.90
CA SER A 323 -1.69 -13.47 7.31
C SER A 323 -1.63 -13.27 8.82
N CYS A 324 -2.16 -14.25 9.56
CA CYS A 324 -2.55 -14.11 10.96
C CYS A 324 -1.65 -14.91 11.92
N GLY A 325 -0.74 -15.72 11.38
CA GLY A 325 0.05 -16.66 12.16
C GLY A 325 -0.62 -18.02 12.31
N THR A 326 0.15 -18.99 12.80
CA THR A 326 -0.24 -20.41 12.82
C THR A 326 -1.41 -20.72 13.74
N ASP A 327 -1.63 -19.89 14.76
CA ASP A 327 -2.64 -20.10 15.79
C ASP A 327 -3.99 -19.48 15.45
N ALA A 328 -4.06 -18.70 14.37
CA ALA A 328 -5.29 -18.07 13.93
C ALA A 328 -6.34 -19.10 13.50
N THR A 329 -7.56 -18.89 13.98
CA THR A 329 -8.73 -19.70 13.66
C THR A 329 -9.81 -18.92 12.92
N ASP A 330 -9.83 -17.59 13.08
CA ASP A 330 -10.78 -16.70 12.43
C ASP A 330 -10.06 -15.54 11.72
N PHE A 331 -10.67 -15.04 10.63
CA PHE A 331 -10.24 -13.83 9.93
C PHE A 331 -10.44 -12.57 10.79
N ASP A 332 -11.31 -12.59 11.80
CA ASP A 332 -11.54 -11.43 12.67
C ASP A 332 -10.48 -11.25 13.78
N ASP A 333 -9.59 -12.25 13.98
CA ASP A 333 -8.74 -12.31 15.17
C ASP A 333 -7.61 -11.26 15.23
N LEU A 334 -7.25 -10.56 14.14
CA LEU A 334 -6.00 -9.79 14.07
C LEU A 334 -6.07 -8.46 13.30
N ILE A 335 -6.60 -7.42 13.95
CA ILE A 335 -6.33 -6.03 13.54
C ILE A 335 -5.43 -5.39 14.61
N GLY A 336 -4.13 -5.58 14.46
CA GLY A 336 -3.12 -4.88 15.25
C GLY A 336 -2.65 -3.63 14.53
N GLU A 337 -2.83 -2.46 15.13
CA GLU A 337 -2.29 -1.23 14.57
C GLU A 337 -0.80 -1.08 14.90
N LYS A 338 0.04 -0.91 13.87
CA LYS A 338 1.48 -0.67 14.04
C LYS A 338 1.94 0.49 13.17
N LYS A 339 2.75 1.38 13.73
CA LYS A 339 3.44 2.41 12.94
C LYS A 339 4.53 1.73 12.11
N SER A 340 4.38 1.73 10.79
CA SER A 340 5.39 1.20 9.89
C SER A 340 5.78 2.20 8.80
N LYS A 341 7.04 2.14 8.39
CA LYS A 341 7.52 2.74 7.14
C LYS A 341 8.10 1.62 6.29
N LYS A 342 7.58 1.48 5.07
CA LYS A 342 7.98 0.46 4.11
C LYS A 342 8.67 1.12 2.92
N LYS A 343 9.69 0.45 2.39
CA LYS A 343 10.30 0.75 1.09
C LYS A 343 10.55 -0.57 0.38
N SER A 344 10.33 -0.60 -0.92
CA SER A 344 10.65 -1.74 -1.78
C SER A 344 11.76 -1.39 -2.76
N ASP A 345 12.53 -2.39 -3.16
CA ASP A 345 13.46 -2.33 -4.28
C ASP A 345 13.48 -3.69 -5.00
N PHE A 346 14.11 -3.74 -6.18
CA PHE A 346 14.16 -4.94 -7.01
C PHE A 346 15.59 -5.34 -7.33
N ILE A 347 15.85 -6.65 -7.29
CA ILE A 347 17.11 -7.22 -7.79
C ILE A 347 16.86 -7.79 -9.18
N HIS A 348 17.59 -7.26 -10.16
CA HIS A 348 17.44 -7.67 -11.55
C HIS A 348 18.31 -8.88 -11.91
N ARG A 349 17.91 -9.62 -12.94
CA ARG A 349 18.67 -10.77 -13.45
C ARG A 349 20.13 -10.42 -13.75
N GLY A 350 21.02 -11.33 -13.39
CA GLY A 350 22.47 -11.13 -13.55
C GLY A 350 23.08 -10.19 -12.50
N LYS A 351 22.26 -9.65 -11.59
CA LYS A 351 22.69 -9.09 -10.31
C LYS A 351 22.29 -10.07 -9.21
N SER A 352 23.00 -9.98 -8.10
CA SER A 352 22.66 -10.66 -6.86
C SER A 352 22.73 -9.66 -5.73
N PHE A 353 21.93 -9.89 -4.71
CA PHE A 353 22.11 -9.27 -3.40
C PHE A 353 23.47 -9.68 -2.83
N GLY A 354 23.76 -10.98 -2.95
CA GLY A 354 25.02 -11.61 -2.63
C GLY A 354 25.41 -11.50 -1.15
N PRO A 355 26.60 -12.02 -0.81
CA PRO A 355 27.11 -12.01 0.56
C PRO A 355 27.30 -10.60 1.14
N GLU A 356 27.67 -9.63 0.31
CA GLU A 356 27.88 -8.24 0.72
C GLU A 356 26.57 -7.57 1.14
N GLY A 357 25.51 -7.71 0.32
CA GLY A 357 24.18 -7.22 0.66
C GLY A 357 23.65 -7.85 1.95
N ALA A 358 23.79 -9.18 2.09
CA ALA A 358 23.39 -9.92 3.28
C ALA A 358 24.13 -9.42 4.54
N ALA A 359 25.43 -9.15 4.44
CA ALA A 359 26.23 -8.58 5.54
C ALA A 359 25.75 -7.18 5.95
N VAL A 360 25.36 -6.33 4.98
CA VAL A 360 24.77 -5.01 5.25
C VAL A 360 23.44 -5.14 5.99
N VAL A 361 22.56 -6.05 5.55
CA VAL A 361 21.27 -6.31 6.23
C VAL A 361 21.50 -6.75 7.66
N ARG A 362 22.37 -7.74 7.89
CA ARG A 362 22.73 -8.20 9.23
C ARG A 362 23.23 -7.05 10.11
N SER A 363 24.15 -6.25 9.61
CA SER A 363 24.69 -5.09 10.34
C SER A 363 23.60 -4.09 10.72
N ARG A 364 22.63 -3.85 9.83
CA ARG A 364 21.51 -2.94 10.09
C ARG A 364 20.51 -3.50 11.09
N LEU A 365 20.16 -4.77 11.00
CA LEU A 365 19.24 -5.44 11.92
C LEU A 365 19.79 -5.51 13.36
N MET A 366 21.11 -5.63 13.51
CA MET A 366 21.78 -5.64 14.82
C MET A 366 21.88 -4.26 15.49
N GLN A 367 21.61 -3.16 14.78
CA GLN A 367 21.55 -1.82 15.38
C GLN A 367 20.29 -1.68 16.24
N ASP A 368 20.28 -0.79 17.24
CA ASP A 368 19.12 -0.64 18.13
C ASP A 368 17.82 -0.32 17.39
N LYS A 369 17.88 0.53 16.34
CA LYS A 369 16.74 0.83 15.46
C LYS A 369 16.36 -0.33 14.54
N GLY A 370 17.25 -1.30 14.34
CA GLY A 370 17.05 -2.48 13.51
C GLY A 370 16.34 -3.64 14.22
N LYS A 371 16.30 -3.63 15.56
CA LYS A 371 15.67 -4.69 16.37
C LYS A 371 14.17 -4.88 16.09
N THR A 372 13.50 -3.82 15.66
CA THR A 372 12.08 -3.83 15.28
C THR A 372 11.89 -3.77 13.75
N ALA A 373 12.98 -3.85 13.00
CA ALA A 373 12.96 -3.83 11.56
C ALA A 373 12.88 -5.25 10.99
N VAL A 374 12.33 -5.35 9.79
CA VAL A 374 12.27 -6.58 9.01
C VAL A 374 12.81 -6.27 7.62
N CYS A 375 13.70 -7.13 7.13
CA CYS A 375 14.08 -7.16 5.73
C CYS A 375 13.43 -8.39 5.10
N GLN A 376 12.53 -8.18 4.17
CA GLN A 376 11.77 -9.24 3.50
C GLN A 376 12.25 -9.39 2.07
N LEU A 377 12.45 -10.64 1.65
CA LEU A 377 12.89 -11.04 0.32
C LEU A 377 11.81 -11.94 -0.29
N GLU A 378 11.17 -11.49 -1.36
CA GLU A 378 10.12 -12.26 -2.05
C GLU A 378 10.64 -12.90 -3.33
N ALA A 379 10.30 -14.16 -3.52
CA ALA A 379 10.62 -14.93 -4.72
C ALA A 379 9.75 -14.50 -5.91
N TYR A 380 10.35 -13.97 -6.97
CA TYR A 380 9.68 -13.86 -8.27
C TYR A 380 10.39 -14.75 -9.29
N GLY A 381 9.60 -15.42 -10.11
CA GLY A 381 10.00 -16.43 -11.08
C GLY A 381 8.75 -17.08 -11.68
N GLY A 382 8.91 -18.29 -12.21
CA GLY A 382 7.79 -19.08 -12.76
C GLY A 382 6.92 -18.28 -13.71
N PHE A 383 5.61 -18.23 -13.45
CA PHE A 383 4.65 -17.45 -14.24
C PHE A 383 5.11 -16.00 -14.52
N PHE A 384 5.67 -15.29 -13.52
CA PHE A 384 6.11 -13.89 -13.72
C PHE A 384 7.25 -13.76 -14.75
N SER A 385 8.08 -14.80 -14.90
CA SER A 385 9.16 -14.81 -15.88
C SER A 385 8.69 -15.09 -17.31
N THR A 386 7.45 -15.59 -17.47
CA THR A 386 6.83 -15.91 -18.76
C THR A 386 6.07 -14.74 -19.38
N CYS A 387 5.73 -13.72 -18.60
CA CYS A 387 5.04 -12.53 -19.11
C CYS A 387 5.99 -11.66 -19.93
N GLU A 388 5.61 -11.31 -21.16
CA GLU A 388 6.43 -10.45 -22.01
C GLU A 388 6.35 -8.97 -21.57
N GLU A 389 7.39 -8.22 -21.91
CA GLU A 389 7.41 -6.78 -21.64
C GLU A 389 6.29 -6.06 -22.39
N GLY A 390 5.38 -5.44 -21.63
CA GLY A 390 4.23 -4.73 -22.19
C GLY A 390 2.93 -5.53 -22.30
N GLU A 391 2.96 -6.87 -22.16
CA GLU A 391 1.72 -7.66 -21.97
C GLU A 391 1.03 -7.32 -20.66
N LEU A 392 1.87 -7.10 -19.65
CA LEU A 392 1.51 -6.41 -18.44
C LEU A 392 2.12 -5.02 -18.59
N HIS A 393 1.33 -3.96 -18.48
CA HIS A 393 1.87 -2.60 -18.58
C HIS A 393 2.95 -2.31 -17.51
N ASP A 394 3.16 -3.20 -16.54
CA ASP A 394 4.22 -3.11 -15.56
C ASP A 394 5.58 -3.04 -16.25
N PRO A 395 6.41 -1.99 -16.06
CA PRO A 395 7.75 -1.98 -16.62
C PRO A 395 8.59 -3.07 -15.97
N LEU A 396 8.07 -3.76 -14.94
CA LEU A 396 8.71 -4.82 -14.19
C LEU A 396 8.56 -6.21 -14.82
N SER A 397 7.84 -6.37 -15.94
CA SER A 397 7.91 -7.58 -16.78
C SER A 397 9.25 -7.64 -17.51
N TYR A 398 10.32 -7.78 -16.74
CA TYR A 398 11.61 -8.20 -17.24
C TYR A 398 11.71 -9.70 -17.05
N HIS A 399 12.34 -10.39 -18.00
CA HIS A 399 12.75 -11.82 -17.97
C HIS A 399 13.67 -12.18 -16.78
N SER A 400 13.27 -11.84 -15.56
CA SER A 400 14.12 -11.74 -14.37
C SER A 400 13.49 -12.48 -13.20
N TYR A 401 14.33 -13.21 -12.46
CA TYR A 401 14.05 -13.49 -11.07
C TYR A 401 14.17 -12.17 -10.34
N VAL A 402 13.05 -11.71 -9.81
CA VAL A 402 12.98 -10.44 -9.08
C VAL A 402 12.99 -10.78 -7.61
N LEU A 403 13.96 -10.25 -6.87
CA LEU A 403 13.89 -10.25 -5.41
C LEU A 403 13.29 -8.91 -5.01
N THR A 404 12.07 -8.91 -4.48
CA THR A 404 11.55 -7.67 -3.87
C THR A 404 12.14 -7.54 -2.48
N PHE A 405 12.90 -6.47 -2.27
CA PHE A 405 13.53 -6.12 -1.00
C PHE A 405 12.63 -5.15 -0.24
N ILE A 406 11.94 -5.59 0.81
CA ILE A 406 11.10 -4.70 1.63
C ILE A 406 11.77 -4.44 2.98
N VAL A 407 12.13 -3.18 3.26
CA VAL A 407 12.55 -2.75 4.60
C VAL A 407 11.35 -2.19 5.34
N MET A 408 10.90 -2.92 6.35
CA MET A 408 9.91 -2.43 7.30
C MET A 408 10.63 -1.93 8.55
N ILE A 409 10.48 -0.65 8.87
CA ILE A 409 10.90 -0.12 10.18
C ILE A 409 9.65 0.13 10.98
N SER A 410 9.44 -0.63 12.05
CA SER A 410 8.43 -0.31 13.06
C SER A 410 8.97 0.85 13.90
N MET A 411 8.29 2.01 13.83
CA MET A 411 8.68 3.25 14.52
C MET A 411 8.06 3.39 15.88
#